data_AF-A0A5C6MW47-F1
#
_entry.id   AF-A0A5C6MW47-F1
#
_cell.length_a   1.000
_cell.length_b   1.000
_cell.length_c   1.000
_cell.angle_alpha   90.00
_cell.angle_beta   90.00
_cell.angle_gamma   90.00
#
_symmetry.space_group_name_H-M   'P 1'
#
loop_
_entity.id
_entity.type
_entity.pdbx_description
1 polymer ?
#
loop_
_entity_poly.entity_id
_entity_poly.type
_entity_poly.pdbx_seq_one_letter_code
_entity_poly.pdbx_strand_id
1 'polypeptide(L)'
;MDNRLLHPGSDRVFAELRRQYWVLRGRQAVKHIQRTCTECKKWRGKPTVPLMADLPAARLRLFKLPFYSTGVDCFGTYQVKVGRRNEKRWGLIFKCLTTKCVHLDLINSLDTDDFLLALRRFIARRGTPSEIYSDQGTNFRGAERELKEAFADMEPQLQKSSASHQIIFRFNPPASPHFGGIWEREIRSVKRALQVVIGAQAVPEDVLLTVLIEVEGILNAKPLGSSSDVADPDPVTPSMLLIGRPDASLPQVSYVPDALTRRRWRQSQMIADHFWSRFIKGYLPTLQIPCWDDLVLFFQSHLVLVQSFFSIIFPGGQIKVPILYANKIINPTLMPRL
;
A
#
# COMPACT_ATOMS: atom_id res chain seq x y z
N MET A 1 -21.55 27.26 33.12
CA MET A 1 -22.49 26.28 32.50
C MET A 1 -21.85 25.52 31.35
N ASP A 2 -21.20 26.18 30.37
CA ASP A 2 -20.60 25.52 29.19
C ASP A 2 -19.58 24.40 29.54
N ASN A 3 -18.59 24.70 30.38
CA ASN A 3 -17.60 23.70 30.84
C ASN A 3 -18.23 22.53 31.60
N ARG A 4 -19.28 22.79 32.41
CA ARG A 4 -19.98 21.76 33.19
C ARG A 4 -20.75 20.79 32.30
N LEU A 5 -21.19 21.24 31.12
CA LEU A 5 -21.93 20.44 30.14
C LEU A 5 -21.02 19.83 29.08
N LEU A 6 -19.69 19.94 29.22
CA LEU A 6 -18.68 19.45 28.28
C LEU A 6 -18.82 20.08 26.87
N HIS A 7 -18.96 21.40 26.81
CA HIS A 7 -18.95 22.19 25.56
C HIS A 7 -19.94 21.74 24.48
N PRO A 8 -21.23 21.55 24.79
CA PRO A 8 -22.19 21.05 23.81
C PRO A 8 -22.58 22.14 22.79
N GLY A 9 -23.49 21.82 21.86
CA GLY A 9 -24.05 22.82 20.96
C GLY A 9 -24.63 24.04 21.69
N SER A 10 -24.57 25.22 21.06
CA SER A 10 -25.01 26.50 21.67
C SER A 10 -26.45 26.47 22.16
N ASP A 11 -27.29 25.68 21.49
CA ASP A 11 -28.71 25.58 21.78
C ASP A 11 -28.98 24.77 23.05
N ARG A 12 -28.14 23.77 23.34
CA ARG A 12 -28.22 22.98 24.58
C ARG A 12 -27.82 23.80 25.80
N VAL A 13 -26.76 24.60 25.68
CA VAL A 13 -26.33 25.50 26.76
C VAL A 13 -27.37 26.59 27.02
N PHE A 14 -27.97 27.15 25.96
CA PHE A 14 -29.02 28.15 26.11
C PHE A 14 -30.30 27.58 26.75
N ALA A 15 -30.68 26.34 26.40
CA ALA A 15 -31.83 25.68 27.01
C ALA A 15 -31.65 25.48 28.52
N GLU A 16 -30.48 25.04 28.97
CA GLU A 16 -30.19 24.89 30.40
C GLU A 16 -30.11 26.24 31.13
N LEU A 17 -29.55 27.27 30.48
CA LEU A 17 -29.50 28.62 31.03
C LEU A 17 -30.90 29.18 31.28
N ARG A 18 -31.84 28.93 30.35
CA ARG A 18 -33.23 29.42 30.41
C ARG A 18 -34.07 28.77 31.51
N ARG A 19 -33.67 27.58 32.01
CA ARG A 19 -34.33 26.93 33.15
C ARG A 19 -34.10 27.65 34.48
N GLN A 20 -33.01 28.41 34.58
CA GLN A 20 -32.60 29.08 35.81
C GLN A 20 -32.68 30.60 35.71
N TYR A 21 -32.50 31.16 34.51
CA TYR A 21 -32.38 32.60 34.31
C TYR A 21 -33.08 33.06 33.02
N TRP A 22 -33.74 34.22 33.08
CA TRP A 22 -34.26 34.88 31.89
C TRP A 22 -33.27 35.92 31.37
N VAL A 23 -32.33 35.48 30.53
CA VAL A 23 -31.28 36.34 29.98
C VAL A 23 -31.70 36.91 28.61
N LEU A 24 -31.84 38.23 28.54
CA LEU A 24 -32.06 38.95 27.28
C LEU A 24 -30.91 38.67 26.32
N ARG A 25 -31.22 38.31 25.06
CA ARG A 25 -30.22 37.94 24.04
C ARG A 25 -29.29 36.77 24.45
N GLY A 26 -29.70 35.92 25.38
CA GLY A 26 -28.84 34.85 25.92
C GLY A 26 -28.29 33.87 24.88
N ARG A 27 -29.01 33.59 23.79
CA ARG A 27 -28.51 32.74 22.70
C ARG A 27 -27.28 33.35 22.00
N GLN A 28 -27.24 34.67 21.84
CA GLN A 28 -26.11 35.39 21.25
C GLN A 28 -24.92 35.44 22.23
N ALA A 29 -25.19 35.65 23.52
CA ALA A 29 -24.17 35.60 24.57
C ALA A 29 -23.49 34.21 24.64
N VAL A 30 -24.28 33.13 24.61
CA VAL A 30 -23.76 31.76 24.59
C VAL A 30 -22.91 31.51 23.35
N LYS A 31 -23.37 31.92 22.15
CA LYS A 31 -22.58 31.80 20.92
C LYS A 31 -21.28 32.59 20.98
N HIS A 32 -21.29 33.77 21.60
CA HIS A 32 -20.09 34.59 21.77
C HIS A 32 -19.07 33.90 22.69
N ILE A 33 -19.52 33.40 23.85
CA ILE A 33 -18.66 32.67 24.81
C ILE A 33 -18.08 31.40 24.18
N GLN A 34 -18.89 30.62 23.46
CA GLN A 34 -18.41 29.43 22.77
C GLN A 34 -17.45 29.74 21.61
N ARG A 35 -17.56 30.92 20.99
CA ARG A 35 -16.60 31.38 19.97
C ARG A 35 -15.28 31.84 20.56
N THR A 36 -15.24 32.31 21.80
CA THR A 36 -13.99 32.71 22.47
C THR A 36 -13.33 31.55 23.21
N CYS A 37 -14.11 30.54 23.65
CA CYS A 37 -13.64 29.33 24.30
C CYS A 37 -12.67 28.52 23.42
N THR A 38 -11.48 28.23 23.96
CA THR A 38 -10.40 27.48 23.28
C THR A 38 -10.80 26.04 22.98
N GLU A 39 -11.47 25.36 23.91
CA GLU A 39 -11.93 23.99 23.71
C GLU A 39 -13.01 23.92 22.63
N CYS A 40 -14.04 24.79 22.67
CA CYS A 40 -15.04 24.87 21.60
C CYS A 40 -14.44 25.17 20.22
N LYS A 41 -13.39 26.01 20.15
CA LYS A 41 -12.65 26.27 18.91
C LYS A 41 -11.93 25.04 18.38
N LYS A 42 -11.32 24.23 19.26
CA LYS A 42 -10.68 22.96 18.88
C LYS A 42 -11.71 21.97 18.33
N TRP A 43 -12.80 21.73 19.07
CA TRP A 43 -13.86 20.79 18.68
C TRP A 43 -14.59 21.17 17.40
N ARG A 44 -14.75 22.47 17.13
CA ARG A 44 -15.43 22.97 15.92
C ARG A 44 -14.48 23.41 14.81
N GLY A 45 -13.17 23.23 15.02
CA GLY A 45 -12.18 23.50 14.00
C GLY A 45 -12.42 22.58 12.82
N LYS A 46 -12.81 23.14 11.67
CA LYS A 46 -12.80 22.36 10.43
C LYS A 46 -11.34 22.16 10.04
N PRO A 47 -10.87 20.92 9.83
CA PRO A 47 -9.53 20.72 9.31
C PRO A 47 -9.45 21.41 7.96
N THR A 48 -8.49 22.33 7.80
CA THR A 48 -8.18 22.88 6.48
C THR A 48 -7.64 21.73 5.66
N VAL A 49 -8.40 21.28 4.66
CA VAL A 49 -7.93 20.27 3.73
C VAL A 49 -6.69 20.85 3.05
N PRO A 50 -5.50 20.25 3.22
CA PRO A 50 -4.31 20.75 2.56
C PRO A 50 -4.55 20.73 1.05
N LEU A 51 -4.14 21.80 0.34
CA LEU A 51 -4.22 21.85 -1.11
C LEU A 51 -3.46 20.63 -1.66
N MET A 52 -4.18 19.68 -2.25
CA MET A 52 -3.55 18.50 -2.82
C MET A 52 -2.84 18.92 -4.10
N ALA A 53 -1.53 18.71 -4.16
CA ALA A 53 -0.78 18.90 -5.39
C ALA A 53 -1.31 17.93 -6.47
N ASP A 54 -1.23 18.36 -7.73
CA ASP A 54 -1.62 17.53 -8.86
C ASP A 54 -0.91 16.17 -8.82
N LEU A 55 -1.63 15.12 -9.21
CA LEU A 55 -1.05 13.81 -9.35
C LEU A 55 0.04 13.85 -10.44
N PRO A 56 1.26 13.34 -10.18
CA PRO A 56 2.32 13.37 -11.17
C PRO A 56 1.88 12.60 -12.43
N ALA A 57 2.21 13.13 -13.61
CA ALA A 57 1.81 12.57 -14.90
C ALA A 57 2.18 11.08 -15.07
N ALA A 58 3.25 10.64 -14.40
CA ALA A 58 3.67 9.24 -14.33
C ALA A 58 2.61 8.28 -13.76
N ARG A 59 1.67 8.78 -12.95
CA ARG A 59 0.54 8.01 -12.42
C ARG A 59 -0.68 8.00 -13.35
N LEU A 60 -0.71 8.90 -14.31
CA LEU A 60 -1.85 9.15 -15.20
C LEU A 60 -1.56 8.68 -16.63
N ARG A 61 -0.55 7.83 -16.83
CA ARG A 61 -0.26 7.16 -18.11
C ARG A 61 -1.28 6.05 -18.40
N LEU A 62 -2.57 6.41 -18.36
CA LEU A 62 -3.66 5.51 -18.72
C LEU A 62 -3.48 5.03 -20.17
N PHE A 63 -3.95 3.81 -20.46
CA PHE A 63 -3.80 3.15 -21.76
C PHE A 63 -2.37 2.83 -22.22
N LYS A 64 -1.37 3.07 -21.37
CA LYS A 64 -0.02 2.52 -21.57
C LYS A 64 0.08 1.13 -20.95
N LEU A 65 1.04 0.34 -21.44
CA LEU A 65 1.34 -0.97 -20.90
C LEU A 65 1.71 -0.87 -19.40
N PRO A 66 1.44 -1.90 -18.59
CA PRO A 66 1.98 -2.01 -17.25
C PRO A 66 3.50 -1.76 -17.25
N PHE A 67 4.00 -1.12 -16.20
CA PHE A 67 5.40 -0.71 -16.07
C PHE A 67 5.92 0.34 -17.07
N TYR A 68 5.05 1.03 -17.82
CA TYR A 68 5.47 2.17 -18.66
C TYR A 68 6.26 3.23 -17.87
N SER A 69 5.70 3.67 -16.75
CA SER A 69 6.37 4.49 -15.74
C SER A 69 6.67 3.64 -14.52
N THR A 70 7.94 3.39 -14.24
CA THR A 70 8.37 2.46 -13.19
C THR A 70 9.23 3.17 -12.16
N GLY A 71 8.83 3.13 -10.89
CA GLY A 71 9.68 3.51 -9.76
C GLY A 71 10.59 2.35 -9.37
N VAL A 72 11.86 2.63 -9.11
CA VAL A 72 12.88 1.64 -8.75
C VAL A 72 13.55 2.06 -7.45
N ASP A 73 13.77 1.10 -6.56
CA ASP A 73 14.40 1.34 -5.28
C ASP A 73 15.10 0.08 -4.75
N CYS A 74 16.26 0.22 -4.11
CA CYS A 74 16.97 -0.87 -3.44
C CYS A 74 16.59 -0.93 -1.97
N PHE A 75 16.53 -2.11 -1.36
CA PHE A 75 16.12 -2.23 0.04
C PHE A 75 16.69 -3.40 0.78
N GLY A 76 16.92 -3.15 2.08
CA GLY A 76 17.34 -4.16 3.04
C GLY A 76 18.72 -4.72 2.74
N THR A 77 19.34 -5.27 3.78
CA THR A 77 20.43 -6.21 3.63
C THR A 77 19.97 -7.51 4.23
N TYR A 78 19.87 -8.55 3.42
CA TYR A 78 19.47 -9.88 3.85
C TYR A 78 20.70 -10.74 4.01
N GLN A 79 20.76 -11.48 5.11
CA GLN A 79 21.83 -12.45 5.33
C GLN A 79 21.43 -13.75 4.64
N VAL A 80 22.27 -14.22 3.72
CA VAL A 80 22.03 -15.41 2.94
C VAL A 80 23.11 -16.45 3.20
N LYS A 81 22.70 -17.71 3.40
CA LYS A 81 23.64 -18.82 3.58
C LYS A 81 24.13 -19.33 2.23
N VAL A 82 25.40 -19.10 1.93
CA VAL A 82 26.10 -19.63 0.76
C VAL A 82 27.11 -20.67 1.25
N GLY A 83 26.71 -21.94 1.22
CA GLY A 83 27.49 -23.04 1.79
C GLY A 83 27.71 -22.84 3.30
N ARG A 84 28.97 -22.63 3.71
CA ARG A 84 29.37 -22.38 5.11
C ARG A 84 29.48 -20.89 5.46
N ARG A 85 29.31 -19.99 4.49
CA ARG A 85 29.47 -18.54 4.66
C ARG A 85 28.11 -17.86 4.68
N ASN A 86 28.05 -16.73 5.37
CA ASN A 86 26.92 -15.81 5.29
C ASN A 86 27.34 -14.62 4.43
N GLU A 87 26.55 -14.32 3.42
CA GLU A 87 26.77 -13.19 2.53
C GLU A 87 25.57 -12.24 2.59
N LYS A 88 25.83 -10.96 2.31
CA LYS A 88 24.77 -9.96 2.21
C LYS A 88 24.20 -10.00 0.80
N ARG A 89 22.88 -9.90 0.72
CA ARG A 89 22.11 -9.66 -0.51
C ARG A 89 21.21 -8.47 -0.31
N TRP A 90 20.85 -7.81 -1.40
CA TRP A 90 19.95 -6.66 -1.41
C TRP A 90 18.69 -6.99 -2.19
N GLY A 91 17.55 -6.50 -1.72
CA GLY A 91 16.30 -6.57 -2.47
C GLY A 91 16.19 -5.39 -3.44
N LEU A 92 15.61 -5.62 -4.60
CA LEU A 92 15.29 -4.60 -5.60
C LEU A 92 13.79 -4.62 -5.86
N ILE A 93 13.16 -3.45 -5.83
CA ILE A 93 11.73 -3.30 -6.12
C ILE A 93 11.54 -2.43 -7.36
N PHE A 94 10.80 -2.97 -8.32
CA PHE A 94 10.23 -2.21 -9.44
C PHE A 94 8.74 -2.04 -9.18
N LYS A 95 8.23 -0.83 -9.30
CA LYS A 95 6.84 -0.52 -9.05
C LYS A 95 6.25 0.29 -10.19
N CYS A 96 5.19 -0.23 -10.81
CA CYS A 96 4.44 0.54 -11.79
C CYS A 96 3.71 1.71 -11.10
N LEU A 97 3.95 2.93 -11.57
CA LEU A 97 3.34 4.13 -11.01
C LEU A 97 1.86 4.27 -11.39
N THR A 98 1.46 3.70 -12.53
CA THR A 98 0.08 3.67 -13.04
C THR A 98 -0.73 2.56 -12.37
N THR A 99 -0.39 1.29 -12.60
CA THR A 99 -1.18 0.12 -12.17
C THR A 99 -0.91 -0.35 -10.74
N LYS A 100 0.12 0.21 -10.10
CA LYS A 100 0.63 -0.21 -8.77
C LYS A 100 1.17 -1.64 -8.71
N CYS A 101 1.35 -2.31 -9.85
CA CYS A 101 2.03 -3.59 -9.91
C CYS A 101 3.44 -3.47 -9.30
N VAL A 102 3.83 -4.49 -8.56
CA VAL A 102 5.16 -4.62 -7.96
C VAL A 102 5.87 -5.78 -8.64
N HIS A 103 7.18 -5.63 -8.83
CA HIS A 103 8.08 -6.70 -9.19
C HIS A 103 9.27 -6.68 -8.24
N LEU A 104 9.59 -7.81 -7.62
CA LEU A 104 10.66 -7.96 -6.65
C LEU A 104 11.77 -8.85 -7.23
N ASP A 105 13.01 -8.43 -7.03
CA ASP A 105 14.19 -9.20 -7.42
C ASP A 105 15.25 -9.15 -6.32
N LEU A 106 16.22 -10.06 -6.39
CA LEU A 106 17.35 -10.14 -5.46
C LEU A 106 18.64 -9.84 -6.22
N ILE A 107 19.52 -9.03 -5.64
CA ILE A 107 20.83 -8.68 -6.21
C ILE A 107 21.96 -8.94 -5.21
N ASN A 108 23.15 -9.20 -5.75
CA ASN A 108 24.31 -9.58 -4.94
C ASN A 108 24.99 -8.39 -4.27
N SER A 109 25.08 -7.25 -4.96
CA SER A 109 25.65 -5.99 -4.49
C SER A 109 24.81 -4.77 -4.92
N LEU A 110 25.13 -3.58 -4.38
CA LEU A 110 24.58 -2.29 -4.82
C LEU A 110 25.43 -1.68 -5.94
N ASP A 111 26.01 -2.52 -6.80
CA ASP A 111 26.80 -2.06 -7.94
C ASP A 111 25.91 -1.89 -9.18
N THR A 112 26.44 -1.15 -10.15
CA THR A 112 25.77 -0.91 -11.43
C THR A 112 25.51 -2.20 -12.20
N ASP A 113 26.48 -3.12 -12.23
CA ASP A 113 26.39 -4.38 -12.97
C ASP A 113 25.25 -5.27 -12.46
N ASP A 114 25.18 -5.47 -11.14
CA ASP A 114 24.11 -6.24 -10.51
C ASP A 114 22.72 -5.62 -10.74
N PHE A 115 22.64 -4.28 -10.75
CA PHE A 115 21.41 -3.59 -11.11
C PHE A 115 21.04 -3.78 -12.58
N LEU A 116 22.00 -3.71 -13.51
CA LEU A 116 21.77 -3.94 -14.94
C LEU A 116 21.32 -5.39 -15.21
N LEU A 117 21.91 -6.38 -14.54
CA LEU A 117 21.47 -7.77 -14.61
C LEU A 117 20.01 -7.92 -14.15
N ALA A 118 19.64 -7.27 -13.04
CA ALA A 118 18.27 -7.26 -12.55
C ALA A 118 17.31 -6.53 -13.49
N LEU A 119 17.73 -5.41 -14.07
CA LEU A 119 16.96 -4.67 -15.07
C LEU A 119 16.69 -5.54 -16.32
N ARG A 120 17.68 -6.30 -16.78
CA ARG A 120 17.51 -7.24 -17.90
C ARG A 120 16.51 -8.36 -17.56
N ARG A 121 16.58 -8.93 -16.35
CA ARG A 121 15.58 -9.91 -15.86
C ARG A 121 14.18 -9.31 -15.76
N PHE A 122 14.08 -8.06 -15.35
CA PHE A 122 12.81 -7.33 -15.31
C PHE A 122 12.23 -7.12 -16.71
N ILE A 123 13.04 -6.59 -17.64
CA ILE A 123 12.63 -6.33 -19.03
C ILE A 123 12.16 -7.63 -19.71
N ALA A 124 12.89 -8.73 -19.51
CA ALA A 124 12.51 -10.02 -20.08
C ALA A 124 11.17 -10.56 -19.54
N ARG A 125 10.80 -10.23 -18.29
CA ARG A 125 9.56 -10.71 -17.64
C ARG A 125 8.36 -9.77 -17.80
N ARG A 126 8.60 -8.46 -17.84
CA ARG A 126 7.57 -7.41 -17.75
C ARG A 126 7.54 -6.46 -18.95
N GLY A 127 8.52 -6.54 -19.83
CA GLY A 127 8.70 -5.62 -20.95
C GLY A 127 9.55 -4.40 -20.60
N THR A 128 9.97 -3.67 -21.64
CA THR A 128 10.84 -2.50 -21.49
C THR A 128 10.05 -1.30 -20.96
N PRO A 129 10.43 -0.71 -19.81
CA PRO A 129 9.80 0.51 -19.32
C PRO A 129 10.21 1.70 -20.20
N SER A 130 9.32 2.67 -20.41
CA SER A 130 9.69 3.89 -21.13
C SER A 130 10.38 4.91 -20.22
N GLU A 131 10.02 4.93 -18.94
CA GLU A 131 10.65 5.81 -17.96
C GLU A 131 10.85 5.11 -16.60
N ILE A 132 12.05 5.29 -16.04
CA ILE A 132 12.44 4.79 -14.73
C ILE A 132 12.63 5.97 -13.78
N TYR A 133 11.93 5.95 -12.65
CA TYR A 133 12.06 6.89 -11.56
C TYR A 133 12.89 6.28 -10.44
N SER A 134 13.96 6.94 -10.01
CA SER A 134 14.83 6.45 -8.94
C SER A 134 15.43 7.60 -8.13
N ASP A 135 16.03 7.26 -6.99
CA ASP A 135 16.89 8.20 -6.29
C ASP A 135 18.24 8.36 -7.01
N GLN A 136 19.08 9.29 -6.54
CA GLN A 136 20.39 9.53 -7.12
C GLN A 136 21.45 8.49 -6.72
N GLY A 137 21.06 7.24 -6.45
CA GLY A 137 21.96 6.13 -6.18
C GLY A 137 23.01 5.96 -7.29
N THR A 138 24.24 5.65 -6.89
CA THR A 138 25.39 5.51 -7.80
C THR A 138 25.21 4.38 -8.80
N ASN A 139 24.57 3.29 -8.39
CA ASN A 139 24.17 2.17 -9.26
C ASN A 139 23.20 2.60 -10.35
N PHE A 140 22.19 3.41 -10.03
CA PHE A 140 21.21 3.89 -11.00
C PHE A 140 21.81 4.92 -11.96
N ARG A 141 22.64 5.83 -11.46
CA ARG A 141 23.39 6.80 -12.27
C ARG A 141 24.38 6.09 -13.20
N GLY A 142 25.09 5.09 -12.70
CA GLY A 142 26.00 4.26 -13.49
C GLY A 142 25.25 3.55 -14.61
N ALA A 143 24.08 2.98 -14.32
CA ALA A 143 23.30 2.26 -15.32
C ALA A 143 22.69 3.18 -16.38
N GLU A 144 22.24 4.39 -16.01
CA GLU A 144 21.84 5.40 -16.98
C GLU A 144 22.99 5.71 -17.95
N ARG A 145 24.21 5.90 -17.43
CA ARG A 145 25.39 6.19 -18.23
C ARG A 145 25.72 5.05 -19.18
N GLU A 146 25.80 3.81 -18.70
CA GLU A 146 26.11 2.66 -19.55
C GLU A 146 25.06 2.43 -20.64
N LEU A 147 23.77 2.61 -20.32
CA LEU A 147 22.72 2.48 -21.34
C LEU A 147 22.78 3.59 -22.40
N LYS A 148 23.24 4.79 -22.04
CA LYS A 148 23.48 5.89 -22.99
C LYS A 148 24.70 5.64 -23.87
N GLU A 149 25.80 5.17 -23.29
CA GLU A 149 27.02 4.80 -24.00
C GLU A 149 26.75 3.65 -24.98
N ALA A 150 26.12 2.57 -24.52
CA ALA A 150 25.73 1.45 -25.35
C ALA A 150 24.80 1.86 -26.51
N PHE A 151 23.91 2.83 -26.29
CA PHE A 151 23.07 3.38 -27.36
C PHE A 151 23.87 4.23 -28.36
N ALA A 152 24.83 5.03 -27.89
CA ALA A 152 25.69 5.85 -28.74
C ALA A 152 26.62 5.01 -29.63
N ASP A 153 27.02 3.83 -29.16
CA ASP A 153 27.89 2.90 -29.89
C ASP A 153 27.15 2.02 -30.91
N MET A 154 25.81 2.03 -30.92
CA MET A 154 25.03 1.24 -31.90
C MET A 154 25.18 1.78 -33.32
N GLU A 155 24.98 0.92 -34.32
CA GLU A 155 24.91 1.32 -35.72
C GLU A 155 23.80 2.37 -35.96
N PRO A 156 24.00 3.44 -36.74
CA PRO A 156 23.03 4.52 -36.91
C PRO A 156 21.62 4.08 -37.35
N GLN A 157 21.50 2.99 -38.13
CA GLN A 157 20.21 2.43 -38.52
C GLN A 157 19.48 1.76 -37.34
N LEU A 158 20.21 1.08 -36.47
CA LEU A 158 19.69 0.48 -35.23
C LEU A 158 19.37 1.56 -34.19
N GLN A 159 20.16 2.62 -34.11
CA GLN A 159 19.86 3.78 -33.26
C GLN A 159 18.52 4.42 -33.63
N LYS A 160 18.27 4.66 -34.93
CA LYS A 160 17.02 5.26 -35.41
C LYS A 160 15.79 4.40 -35.10
N SER A 161 15.90 3.08 -35.23
CA SER A 161 14.80 2.15 -34.95
C SER A 161 14.58 1.91 -33.44
N SER A 162 15.64 2.03 -32.64
CA SER A 162 15.60 1.79 -31.18
C SER A 162 15.36 3.05 -30.36
N ALA A 163 15.42 4.25 -30.97
CA ALA A 163 15.25 5.53 -30.28
C ALA A 163 13.91 5.64 -29.52
N SER A 164 12.83 5.05 -30.06
CA SER A 164 11.51 5.03 -29.40
C SER A 164 11.43 4.09 -28.19
N HIS A 165 12.39 3.17 -28.04
CA HIS A 165 12.47 2.18 -26.98
C HIS A 165 13.52 2.54 -25.91
N GLN A 166 14.12 3.73 -25.99
CA GLN A 166 15.09 4.18 -25.01
C GLN A 166 14.43 4.44 -23.65
N ILE A 167 15.05 3.90 -22.60
CA ILE A 167 14.59 4.08 -21.23
C ILE A 167 15.02 5.45 -20.73
N ILE A 168 14.06 6.29 -20.35
CA ILE A 168 14.33 7.62 -19.79
C ILE A 168 14.48 7.50 -18.27
N PHE A 169 15.68 7.75 -17.75
CA PHE A 169 15.88 7.85 -16.30
C PHE A 169 15.48 9.24 -15.78
N ARG A 170 14.67 9.25 -14.71
CA ARG A 170 14.18 10.44 -14.03
C ARG A 170 14.57 10.36 -12.57
N PHE A 171 15.56 11.15 -12.20
CA PHE A 171 16.07 11.21 -10.84
C PHE A 171 15.32 12.24 -10.01
N ASN A 172 15.07 11.92 -8.74
CA ASN A 172 14.55 12.91 -7.81
C ASN A 172 15.54 14.10 -7.65
N PRO A 173 15.03 15.34 -7.49
CA PRO A 173 15.87 16.46 -7.12
C PRO A 173 16.53 16.18 -5.76
N PRO A 174 17.80 16.57 -5.56
CA PRO A 174 18.45 16.43 -4.27
C PRO A 174 17.62 17.20 -3.22
N ALA A 175 17.31 16.54 -2.09
CA ALA A 175 16.53 17.08 -0.98
C ALA A 175 15.03 17.38 -1.22
N SER A 176 14.38 16.86 -2.28
CA SER A 176 12.92 17.01 -2.47
C SER A 176 12.14 15.67 -2.44
N PRO A 177 11.98 15.05 -1.26
CA PRO A 177 11.18 13.82 -1.08
C PRO A 177 9.67 14.02 -1.30
N HIS A 178 9.19 15.26 -1.47
CA HIS A 178 7.78 15.56 -1.68
C HIS A 178 7.26 15.12 -3.06
N PHE A 179 8.10 15.12 -4.10
CA PHE A 179 7.70 14.70 -5.46
C PHE A 179 7.40 13.18 -5.57
N GLY A 180 7.88 12.35 -4.64
CA GLY A 180 7.64 10.90 -4.62
C GLY A 180 6.61 10.41 -3.60
N GLY A 181 5.97 11.32 -2.86
CA GLY A 181 5.40 11.03 -1.54
C GLY A 181 4.37 9.89 -1.43
N ILE A 182 3.61 9.56 -2.48
CA ILE A 182 2.61 8.46 -2.39
C ILE A 182 3.23 7.12 -2.72
N TRP A 183 4.07 7.02 -3.75
CA TRP A 183 4.68 5.74 -4.12
C TRP A 183 5.81 5.37 -3.17
N GLU A 184 6.59 6.35 -2.70
CA GLU A 184 7.62 6.16 -1.68
C GLU A 184 7.06 5.64 -0.36
N ARG A 185 5.92 6.17 0.11
CA ARG A 185 5.30 5.69 1.36
C ARG A 185 4.90 4.23 1.27
N GLU A 186 4.29 3.83 0.16
CA GLU A 186 3.88 2.45 -0.05
C GLU A 186 5.09 1.53 -0.24
N ILE A 187 6.11 1.94 -1.01
CA ILE A 187 7.38 1.19 -1.10
C ILE A 187 8.01 1.05 0.30
N ARG A 188 8.07 2.13 1.08
CA ARG A 188 8.62 2.11 2.44
C ARG A 188 7.86 1.15 3.36
N SER A 189 6.54 1.06 3.22
CA SER A 189 5.73 0.08 3.96
C SER A 189 6.08 -1.36 3.57
N VAL A 190 6.18 -1.65 2.28
CA VAL A 190 6.60 -2.97 1.76
C VAL A 190 8.01 -3.32 2.27
N LYS A 191 8.97 -2.40 2.13
CA LYS A 191 10.35 -2.57 2.62
C LYS A 191 10.38 -2.89 4.12
N ARG A 192 9.63 -2.13 4.92
CA ARG A 192 9.59 -2.32 6.38
C ARG A 192 8.96 -3.66 6.75
N ALA A 193 7.89 -4.06 6.08
CA ALA A 193 7.27 -5.36 6.31
C ALA A 193 8.22 -6.51 5.96
N LEU A 194 8.89 -6.45 4.80
CA LEU A 194 9.90 -7.44 4.40
C LEU A 194 11.06 -7.53 5.40
N GLN A 195 11.58 -6.37 5.85
CA GLN A 195 12.64 -6.33 6.85
C GLN A 195 12.23 -6.93 8.20
N VAL A 196 11.00 -6.68 8.67
CA VAL A 196 10.50 -7.24 9.94
C VAL A 196 10.33 -8.75 9.85
N VAL A 197 9.90 -9.23 8.68
CA VAL A 197 9.51 -10.63 8.49
C VAL A 197 10.71 -11.53 8.26
N ILE A 198 11.66 -11.09 7.45
CA ILE A 198 12.90 -11.83 7.20
C ILE A 198 13.89 -11.60 8.35
N GLY A 199 13.88 -10.41 8.94
CA GLY A 199 14.72 -10.06 10.08
C GLY A 199 16.22 -10.22 9.79
N ALA A 200 16.95 -10.69 10.79
CA ALA A 200 18.38 -11.03 10.68
C ALA A 200 18.61 -12.53 10.40
N GLN A 201 17.57 -13.29 10.07
CA GLN A 201 17.69 -14.73 9.85
C GLN A 201 18.51 -15.00 8.59
N ALA A 202 19.52 -15.87 8.72
CA ALA A 202 20.29 -16.34 7.57
C ALA A 202 19.51 -17.45 6.84
N VAL A 203 18.93 -17.09 5.69
CA VAL A 203 18.08 -17.96 4.86
C VAL A 203 18.84 -18.39 3.59
N PRO A 204 18.67 -19.60 3.05
CA PRO A 204 19.24 -19.96 1.75
C PRO A 204 18.77 -19.02 0.63
N GLU A 205 19.61 -18.79 -0.38
CA GLU A 205 19.34 -17.79 -1.44
C GLU A 205 18.07 -18.11 -2.23
N ASP A 206 17.89 -19.39 -2.58
CA ASP A 206 16.73 -19.93 -3.27
C ASP A 206 15.44 -19.69 -2.48
N VAL A 207 15.49 -19.86 -1.16
CA VAL A 207 14.34 -19.61 -0.28
C VAL A 207 14.02 -18.12 -0.23
N LEU A 208 15.02 -17.25 -0.08
CA LEU A 208 14.81 -15.80 -0.06
C LEU A 208 14.21 -15.30 -1.38
N LEU A 209 14.73 -15.77 -2.51
CA LEU A 209 14.19 -15.43 -3.83
C LEU A 209 12.73 -15.89 -3.96
N THR A 210 12.41 -17.10 -3.51
CA THR A 210 11.04 -17.63 -3.55
C THR A 210 10.09 -16.78 -2.69
N VAL A 211 10.51 -16.40 -1.48
CA VAL A 211 9.74 -15.50 -0.60
C VAL A 211 9.43 -14.18 -1.30
N LEU A 212 10.42 -13.57 -1.97
CA LEU A 212 10.22 -12.31 -2.68
C LEU A 212 9.18 -12.46 -3.80
N ILE A 213 9.21 -13.57 -4.54
CA ILE A 213 8.24 -13.86 -5.60
C ILE A 213 6.84 -14.12 -5.03
N GLU A 214 6.72 -14.84 -3.91
CA GLU A 214 5.43 -15.05 -3.22
C GLU A 214 4.85 -13.73 -2.70
N VAL A 215 5.70 -12.88 -2.11
CA VAL A 215 5.31 -11.55 -1.65
C VAL A 215 4.89 -10.65 -2.82
N GLU A 216 5.59 -10.73 -3.96
CA GLU A 216 5.18 -10.05 -5.19
C GLU A 216 3.75 -10.46 -5.61
N GLY A 217 3.45 -11.76 -5.61
CA GLY A 217 2.11 -12.27 -5.90
C GLY A 217 1.05 -11.74 -4.93
N ILE A 218 1.34 -11.77 -3.62
CA ILE A 218 0.44 -11.25 -2.58
C ILE A 218 0.16 -9.75 -2.77
N LEU A 219 1.20 -8.95 -3.07
CA LEU A 219 1.05 -7.52 -3.29
C LEU A 219 0.25 -7.21 -4.56
N ASN A 220 0.43 -8.02 -5.61
CA ASN A 220 -0.26 -7.85 -6.89
C ASN A 220 -1.69 -8.39 -6.89
N ALA A 221 -2.04 -9.32 -6.01
CA ALA A 221 -3.41 -9.79 -5.81
C ALA A 221 -4.27 -8.85 -4.94
N LYS A 222 -3.67 -7.78 -4.42
CA LYS A 222 -4.37 -6.84 -3.54
C LYS A 222 -5.30 -5.90 -4.34
N PRO A 223 -6.54 -5.68 -3.88
CA PRO A 223 -7.45 -4.68 -4.45
C PRO A 223 -6.86 -3.26 -4.51
N LEU A 224 -7.03 -2.57 -5.64
CA LEU A 224 -6.64 -1.16 -5.81
C LEU A 224 -7.63 -0.18 -5.15
N GLY A 225 -8.86 -0.61 -4.89
CA GLY A 225 -9.90 0.17 -4.23
C GLY A 225 -11.11 -0.69 -3.86
N SER A 226 -11.98 -0.16 -3.00
CA SER A 226 -13.31 -0.73 -2.74
C SER A 226 -14.21 -0.44 -3.94
N SER A 227 -14.79 -1.46 -4.58
CA SER A 227 -15.91 -1.25 -5.50
C SER A 227 -17.05 -0.57 -4.73
N SER A 228 -17.60 0.50 -5.29
CA SER A 228 -18.76 1.19 -4.73
C SER A 228 -20.08 0.48 -5.05
N ASP A 229 -20.03 -0.51 -5.94
CA ASP A 229 -21.20 -1.24 -6.42
C ASP A 229 -21.27 -2.64 -5.79
N VAL A 230 -22.42 -2.94 -5.18
CA VAL A 230 -22.71 -4.24 -4.56
C VAL A 230 -22.82 -5.34 -5.63
N ALA A 231 -23.07 -4.97 -6.89
CA ALA A 231 -23.20 -5.88 -8.01
C ALA A 231 -21.87 -6.26 -8.69
N ASP A 232 -20.75 -5.62 -8.33
CA ASP A 232 -19.43 -5.91 -8.88
C ASP A 232 -18.54 -6.57 -7.81
N PRO A 233 -18.57 -7.93 -7.70
CA PRO A 233 -17.97 -8.65 -6.59
C PRO A 233 -16.44 -8.73 -6.69
N ASP A 234 -15.85 -8.50 -7.86
CA ASP A 234 -14.42 -8.73 -8.07
C ASP A 234 -13.63 -7.42 -8.05
N PRO A 235 -12.83 -7.17 -7.00
CA PRO A 235 -12.03 -5.97 -6.92
C PRO A 235 -10.95 -5.96 -8.02
N VAL A 236 -10.77 -4.82 -8.69
CA VAL A 236 -9.66 -4.64 -9.65
C VAL A 236 -8.33 -4.73 -8.91
N THR A 237 -7.51 -5.71 -9.29
CA THR A 237 -6.17 -5.95 -8.74
C THR A 237 -5.08 -5.60 -9.75
N PRO A 238 -3.86 -5.26 -9.28
CA PRO A 238 -2.70 -5.12 -10.17
C PRO A 238 -2.46 -6.36 -11.05
N SER A 239 -2.63 -7.58 -10.52
CA SER A 239 -2.46 -8.82 -11.29
C SER A 239 -3.47 -8.94 -12.42
N MET A 240 -4.73 -8.53 -12.22
CA MET A 240 -5.73 -8.45 -13.30
C MET A 240 -5.29 -7.49 -14.40
N LEU A 241 -4.73 -6.32 -14.04
CA LEU A 241 -4.24 -5.34 -15.01
C LEU A 241 -2.95 -5.80 -15.72
N LEU A 242 -2.17 -6.66 -15.09
CA LEU A 242 -0.89 -7.14 -15.60
C LEU A 242 -1.02 -8.39 -16.48
N ILE A 243 -1.87 -9.33 -16.08
CA ILE A 243 -2.01 -10.67 -16.68
C ILE A 243 -3.31 -10.75 -17.51
N GLY A 244 -4.28 -9.87 -17.27
CA GLY A 244 -5.58 -9.88 -17.97
C GLY A 244 -6.57 -10.93 -17.45
N ARG A 245 -6.30 -11.54 -16.29
CA ARG A 245 -7.19 -12.51 -15.63
C ARG A 245 -7.17 -12.33 -14.11
N PRO A 246 -8.29 -12.63 -13.39
CA PRO A 246 -8.27 -12.80 -11.94
C PRO A 246 -7.21 -13.85 -11.61
N ASP A 247 -6.31 -13.54 -10.68
CA ASP A 247 -5.17 -14.41 -10.43
C ASP A 247 -5.61 -15.77 -9.86
N ALA A 248 -4.80 -16.80 -10.13
CA ALA A 248 -4.96 -18.11 -9.53
C ALA A 248 -4.59 -17.99 -8.05
N SER A 249 -5.58 -17.78 -7.18
CA SER A 249 -5.37 -17.93 -5.74
C SER A 249 -4.77 -19.32 -5.51
N LEU A 250 -3.48 -19.41 -5.17
CA LEU A 250 -2.99 -20.57 -4.46
C LEU A 250 -3.82 -20.60 -3.16
N PRO A 251 -4.56 -21.68 -2.88
CA PRO A 251 -5.21 -21.79 -1.58
C PRO A 251 -4.09 -21.70 -0.53
N GLN A 252 -4.10 -20.63 0.27
CA GLN A 252 -3.24 -20.52 1.45
C GLN A 252 -3.71 -21.59 2.43
N VAL A 253 -3.26 -22.83 2.21
CA VAL A 253 -3.40 -23.89 3.19
C VAL A 253 -2.60 -23.43 4.40
N SER A 254 -3.31 -23.01 5.44
CA SER A 254 -2.71 -22.72 6.74
C SER A 254 -2.20 -24.04 7.30
N TYR A 255 -0.91 -24.31 7.09
CA TYR A 255 -0.27 -25.43 7.74
C TYR A 255 -0.04 -25.04 9.21
N VAL A 256 -0.50 -25.90 10.11
CA VAL A 256 -0.23 -25.80 11.56
C VAL A 256 1.28 -25.57 11.75
N PRO A 257 1.68 -24.59 12.58
CA PRO A 257 3.09 -24.25 12.75
C PRO A 257 3.82 -25.40 13.44
N ASP A 258 4.34 -26.33 12.63
CA ASP A 258 5.27 -27.31 13.13
C ASP A 258 6.65 -26.65 13.17
N ALA A 259 7.12 -26.40 14.40
CA ALA A 259 8.34 -25.69 14.67
C ALA A 259 9.50 -26.38 13.97
N LEU A 260 10.14 -25.68 13.02
CA LEU A 260 11.39 -26.09 12.35
C LEU A 260 11.22 -27.21 11.31
N THR A 261 10.47 -26.95 10.23
CA THR A 261 10.53 -27.89 9.10
C THR A 261 11.84 -27.74 8.30
N ARG A 262 12.57 -28.84 8.09
CA ARG A 262 13.80 -28.88 7.24
C ARG A 262 13.54 -28.61 5.74
N ARG A 263 12.28 -28.55 5.33
CA ARG A 263 11.87 -28.43 3.92
C ARG A 263 11.86 -26.95 3.53
N ARG A 264 12.76 -26.57 2.61
CA ARG A 264 12.96 -25.19 2.13
C ARG A 264 11.69 -24.50 1.64
N TRP A 265 10.80 -25.19 0.93
CA TRP A 265 9.55 -24.61 0.44
C TRP A 265 8.57 -24.22 1.57
N ARG A 266 8.49 -25.01 2.65
CA ARG A 266 7.66 -24.67 3.83
C ARG A 266 8.21 -23.44 4.56
N GLN A 267 9.54 -23.31 4.59
CA GLN A 267 10.18 -22.12 5.14
C GLN A 267 9.81 -20.86 4.34
N SER A 268 9.78 -20.93 3.00
CA SER A 268 9.32 -19.81 2.16
C SER A 268 7.88 -19.42 2.51
N GLN A 269 6.97 -20.39 2.50
CA GLN A 269 5.55 -20.16 2.76
C GLN A 269 5.32 -19.53 4.14
N MET A 270 5.98 -20.03 5.20
CA MET A 270 5.87 -19.45 6.55
C MET A 270 6.31 -17.98 6.59
N ILE A 271 7.37 -17.63 5.86
CA ILE A 271 7.86 -16.25 5.78
C ILE A 271 6.86 -15.39 5.00
N ALA A 272 6.30 -15.88 3.88
CA ALA A 272 5.27 -15.17 3.12
C ALA A 272 3.98 -14.94 3.93
N ASP A 273 3.52 -15.94 4.70
CA ASP A 273 2.34 -15.83 5.57
C ASP A 273 2.58 -14.83 6.71
N HIS A 274 3.78 -14.82 7.30
CA HIS A 274 4.17 -13.83 8.29
C HIS A 274 4.21 -12.42 7.68
N PHE A 275 4.72 -12.30 6.44
CA PHE A 275 4.70 -11.05 5.68
C PHE A 275 3.28 -10.54 5.55
N TRP A 276 2.36 -11.36 5.05
CA TRP A 276 0.98 -10.95 4.85
C TRP A 276 0.34 -10.43 6.14
N SER A 277 0.50 -11.19 7.23
CA SER A 277 -0.05 -10.84 8.56
C SER A 277 0.51 -9.50 9.08
N ARG A 278 1.82 -9.27 8.94
CA ARG A 278 2.49 -8.04 9.40
C ARG A 278 2.18 -6.85 8.50
N PHE A 279 2.21 -7.08 7.19
CA PHE A 279 1.91 -6.06 6.19
C PHE A 279 0.48 -5.54 6.38
N ILE A 280 -0.52 -6.41 6.50
CA ILE A 280 -1.90 -6.01 6.78
C ILE A 280 -1.98 -5.15 8.05
N LYS A 281 -1.41 -5.60 9.17
CA LYS A 281 -1.46 -4.87 10.45
C LYS A 281 -0.79 -3.49 10.38
N GLY A 282 0.31 -3.38 9.64
CA GLY A 282 1.03 -2.10 9.49
C GLY A 282 0.46 -1.19 8.41
N TYR A 283 -0.13 -1.75 7.37
CA TYR A 283 -0.57 -1.03 6.18
C TYR A 283 -2.06 -0.65 6.22
N LEU A 284 -2.96 -1.50 6.73
CA LEU A 284 -4.40 -1.15 6.84
C LEU A 284 -4.65 0.18 7.57
N PRO A 285 -3.96 0.50 8.69
CA PRO A 285 -4.14 1.80 9.34
C PRO A 285 -3.74 2.98 8.45
N THR A 286 -2.87 2.77 7.45
CA THR A 286 -2.47 3.81 6.49
C THR A 286 -3.49 4.01 5.36
N LEU A 287 -4.42 3.06 5.18
CA LEU A 287 -5.55 3.17 4.26
C LEU A 287 -6.77 3.85 4.88
N GLN A 288 -6.84 3.94 6.22
CA GLN A 288 -7.90 4.70 6.88
C GLN A 288 -7.73 6.19 6.57
N ILE A 289 -8.60 6.68 5.70
CA ILE A 289 -8.88 8.11 5.58
C ILE A 289 -9.51 8.52 6.92
N PRO A 290 -9.00 9.55 7.62
CA PRO A 290 -9.61 10.05 8.83
C PRO A 290 -10.91 10.79 8.46
N CYS A 291 -11.99 10.06 8.17
CA CYS A 291 -13.30 10.67 7.99
C CYS A 291 -14.47 9.87 8.56
N TRP A 292 -14.25 8.75 9.27
CA TRP A 292 -15.33 8.03 9.94
C TRP A 292 -14.90 7.59 11.35
N ASP A 293 -15.46 8.25 12.36
CA ASP A 293 -15.10 8.10 13.78
C ASP A 293 -15.66 6.83 14.48
N ASP A 294 -16.32 5.90 13.79
CA ASP A 294 -16.96 4.75 14.45
C ASP A 294 -16.70 3.41 13.72
N LEU A 295 -15.46 2.92 13.78
CA LEU A 295 -15.12 1.55 13.37
C LEU A 295 -14.42 0.80 14.50
N VAL A 296 -15.13 -0.16 15.11
CA VAL A 296 -14.55 -1.16 16.02
C VAL A 296 -14.12 -2.37 15.19
N LEU A 297 -12.81 -2.61 15.09
CA LEU A 297 -12.25 -3.76 14.40
C LEU A 297 -12.20 -4.97 15.35
N PHE A 298 -12.91 -6.05 15.02
CA PHE A 298 -12.70 -7.36 15.64
C PHE A 298 -11.75 -8.20 14.78
N PHE A 299 -10.69 -8.72 15.41
CA PHE A 299 -9.77 -9.66 14.78
C PHE A 299 -10.14 -11.08 15.19
N GLN A 300 -10.60 -11.90 14.24
CA GLN A 300 -10.61 -13.35 14.37
C GLN A 300 -9.81 -13.95 13.22
N SER A 301 -8.66 -14.53 13.59
CA SER A 301 -7.63 -15.29 12.87
C SER A 301 -7.55 -15.34 11.33
N HIS A 302 -8.63 -15.27 10.55
CA HIS A 302 -8.60 -15.24 9.08
C HIS A 302 -9.66 -14.34 8.43
N LEU A 303 -10.40 -13.52 9.19
CA LEU A 303 -11.42 -12.60 8.66
C LEU A 303 -11.26 -11.19 9.26
N VAL A 304 -11.37 -10.17 8.41
CA VAL A 304 -11.57 -8.78 8.86
C VAL A 304 -13.06 -8.47 8.69
N LEU A 305 -13.81 -8.41 9.79
CA LEU A 305 -15.19 -7.95 9.79
C LEU A 305 -15.20 -6.43 9.93
N VAL A 306 -15.78 -5.75 8.94
CA VAL A 306 -16.09 -4.31 9.01
C VAL A 306 -17.56 -4.20 9.37
N GLN A 307 -17.86 -3.88 10.63
CA GLN A 307 -19.22 -3.66 11.08
C GLN A 307 -19.55 -2.18 10.92
N SER A 308 -20.40 -1.81 9.96
CA SER A 308 -20.94 -0.46 9.86
C SER A 308 -22.34 -0.42 10.47
N PHE A 309 -22.62 0.60 11.29
CA PHE A 309 -23.98 0.88 11.78
C PHE A 309 -24.59 1.97 10.90
N PHE A 310 -25.60 1.62 10.10
CA PHE A 310 -26.48 2.63 9.51
C PHE A 310 -27.55 3.01 10.54
N SER A 311 -27.68 4.30 10.83
CA SER A 311 -28.87 4.83 11.52
C SER A 311 -29.87 5.26 10.47
N ILE A 312 -30.90 4.45 10.21
CA ILE A 312 -32.04 4.88 9.41
C ILE A 312 -33.01 5.62 10.33
N ILE A 313 -33.22 6.91 10.11
CA ILE A 313 -34.18 7.73 10.87
C ILE A 313 -35.53 7.65 10.16
N PHE A 314 -36.49 6.93 10.77
CA PHE A 314 -37.92 7.09 10.44
C PHE A 314 -38.57 8.08 11.42
N PRO A 315 -39.66 8.77 11.01
CA PRO A 315 -40.42 9.65 11.90
C PRO A 315 -41.18 8.79 12.93
N GLY A 316 -40.50 8.37 14.00
CA GLY A 316 -41.09 7.52 15.04
C GLY A 316 -40.13 6.84 16.02
N GLY A 317 -38.81 6.84 15.79
CA GLY A 317 -37.83 6.27 16.72
C GLY A 317 -36.66 5.58 16.02
N GLN A 318 -35.49 5.54 16.70
CA GLN A 318 -34.29 4.85 16.21
C GLN A 318 -34.42 3.33 16.42
N ILE A 319 -34.32 2.55 15.34
CA ILE A 319 -34.02 1.13 15.39
C ILE A 319 -32.62 0.94 14.81
N LYS A 320 -31.68 0.44 15.63
CA LYS A 320 -30.35 0.02 15.17
C LYS A 320 -30.48 -1.38 14.57
N VAL A 321 -30.31 -1.50 13.25
CA VAL A 321 -30.27 -2.80 12.57
C VAL A 321 -28.81 -3.15 12.29
N PRO A 322 -28.27 -4.27 12.81
CA PRO A 322 -26.92 -4.70 12.51
C PRO A 322 -26.86 -5.22 11.05
N ILE A 323 -25.95 -4.67 10.24
CA ILE A 323 -25.60 -5.25 8.94
C ILE A 323 -24.27 -5.98 9.13
N LEU A 324 -24.30 -7.30 9.01
CA LEU A 324 -23.11 -8.14 9.00
C LEU A 324 -22.56 -8.20 7.58
N TYR A 325 -21.42 -7.55 7.32
CA TYR A 325 -20.65 -7.79 6.10
C TYR A 325 -19.81 -9.06 6.29
N ALA A 326 -20.32 -10.18 5.80
CA ALA A 326 -19.54 -11.42 5.70
C ALA A 326 -18.94 -11.49 4.29
N ASN A 327 -17.63 -11.28 4.15
CA ASN A 327 -16.91 -11.79 2.98
C ASN A 327 -16.90 -13.33 3.10
N LYS A 328 -17.88 -13.97 2.48
CA LYS A 328 -18.01 -15.42 2.46
C LYS A 328 -17.05 -15.96 1.40
N ILE A 329 -15.87 -16.43 1.82
CA ILE A 329 -15.11 -17.39 1.02
C ILE A 329 -15.95 -18.67 1.02
N ILE A 330 -16.67 -18.92 -0.08
CA ILE A 330 -17.44 -20.16 -0.25
C ILE A 330 -16.43 -21.31 -0.35
N ASN A 331 -16.39 -22.15 0.67
CA ASN A 331 -15.69 -23.43 0.66
C ASN A 331 -16.61 -24.44 -0.05
N PRO A 332 -16.26 -24.99 -1.23
CA PRO A 332 -17.20 -25.77 -2.05
C PRO A 332 -17.47 -27.21 -1.55
N THR A 333 -17.19 -27.54 -0.29
CA THR A 333 -17.28 -28.92 0.23
C THR A 333 -18.32 -29.16 1.32
N LEU A 334 -19.23 -28.21 1.57
CA LEU A 334 -20.36 -28.43 2.49
C LEU A 334 -21.69 -28.06 1.83
N MET A 335 -22.14 -28.90 0.89
CA MET A 335 -23.56 -29.07 0.59
C MET A 335 -24.04 -30.35 1.29
N PRO A 336 -25.03 -30.29 2.19
CA PRO A 336 -25.73 -31.50 2.61
C PRO A 336 -26.54 -32.00 1.42
N ARG A 337 -26.41 -33.28 1.10
CA ARG A 337 -27.31 -33.99 0.18
C ARG A 337 -28.73 -33.82 0.70
N LEU A 338 -29.60 -33.23 -0.12
CA LEU A 338 -31.04 -33.47 -0.13
C LEU A 338 -31.44 -33.81 -1.57
#